data_AF-A0A933KR73-F1
#
_entry.id   AF-A0A933KR73-F1
#
_cell.length_a   1.000
_cell.length_b   1.000
_cell.length_c   1.000
_cell.angle_alpha   90.00
_cell.angle_beta   90.00
_cell.angle_gamma   90.00
#
_symmetry.space_group_name_H-M   'P 1'
#
loop_
_entity.id
_entity.type
_entity.pdbx_description
1 polymer ?
#
loop_
_entity_poly.entity_id
_entity_poly.type
_entity_poly.pdbx_seq_one_letter_code
_entity_poly.pdbx_strand_id
1 'polypeptide(L)'
;MRTRVGFLAAATAAVWLVQPGSAYWLNGPRWASGSGIVMHMQLGSSGGTLLDGTTSWNASAEGALARWNQVLSGVSFRVVRDSTQGIAWQNGVNNVFWGDDVYGDPFGDAIAYTKWVYRNDGTMIETDVVFDRRESWNSYRGNLRASGGNWL
;
A
#
# COMPACT_ATOMS: atom_id res chain seq x y z
N MET A 1 33.37 -40.72 39.89
CA MET A 1 33.84 -39.35 39.51
C MET A 1 34.36 -39.43 38.08
N ARG A 2 33.88 -38.74 37.05
CA ARG A 2 33.01 -37.56 36.90
C ARG A 2 32.17 -37.74 35.63
N THR A 3 30.85 -37.58 35.76
CA THR A 3 29.89 -37.43 34.66
C THR A 3 30.14 -36.10 33.95
N ARG A 4 30.15 -36.08 32.60
CA ARG A 4 30.12 -34.83 31.82
C ARG A 4 28.73 -34.69 31.18
N VAL A 5 27.86 -33.97 31.88
CA VAL A 5 26.76 -33.17 31.29
C VAL A 5 27.46 -31.95 30.66
N GLY A 6 27.18 -31.41 29.48
CA GLY A 6 26.04 -31.45 28.59
C GLY A 6 25.90 -30.01 28.07
N PHE A 7 25.75 -29.80 26.76
CA PHE A 7 25.15 -28.59 26.18
C PHE A 7 24.62 -28.95 24.80
N LEU A 8 23.34 -29.31 24.73
CA LEU A 8 22.59 -29.28 23.47
C LEU A 8 22.12 -27.84 23.30
N ALA A 9 22.78 -27.10 22.40
CA ALA A 9 22.26 -25.83 21.92
C ALA A 9 21.08 -26.15 20.98
N ALA A 10 19.86 -26.01 21.48
CA ALA A 10 18.67 -26.07 20.64
C ALA A 10 18.59 -24.76 19.84
N ALA A 11 19.07 -24.79 18.60
CA ALA A 11 18.82 -23.72 17.63
C ALA A 11 17.34 -23.73 17.26
N THR A 12 16.57 -22.79 17.81
CA THR A 12 15.20 -22.53 17.38
C THR A 12 15.26 -21.76 16.07
N ALA A 13 15.04 -22.46 14.96
CA ALA A 13 14.79 -21.83 13.67
C ALA A 13 13.39 -21.20 13.71
N ALA A 14 13.32 -19.87 13.85
CA ALA A 14 12.10 -19.13 13.59
C ALA A 14 11.86 -19.14 12.07
N VAL A 15 11.01 -20.04 11.61
CA VAL A 15 10.54 -20.05 10.23
C VAL A 15 9.56 -18.88 10.08
N TRP A 16 10.02 -17.78 9.49
CA TRP A 16 9.14 -16.74 8.99
C TRP A 16 8.35 -17.33 7.83
N LEU A 17 7.11 -17.76 8.11
CA LEU A 17 6.16 -18.10 7.06
C LEU A 17 5.81 -16.81 6.32
N VAL A 18 6.45 -16.59 5.17
CA VAL A 18 6.02 -15.56 4.21
C VAL A 18 4.64 -16.00 3.72
N GLN A 19 3.59 -15.39 4.26
CA GLN A 19 2.23 -15.64 3.81
C GLN A 19 2.05 -14.99 2.43
N PRO A 20 1.58 -15.71 1.40
CA PRO A 20 1.27 -15.09 0.12
C PRO A 20 0.15 -14.07 0.31
N GLY A 21 0.35 -12.86 -0.22
CA GLY A 21 -0.67 -11.81 -0.20
C GLY A 21 -1.80 -12.11 -1.18
N SER A 22 -3.05 -11.98 -0.73
CA SER A 22 -4.20 -12.00 -1.63
C SER A 22 -4.33 -10.65 -2.35
N ALA A 23 -4.53 -10.68 -3.67
CA ALA A 23 -4.73 -9.47 -4.46
C ALA A 23 -6.08 -8.76 -4.17
N TYR A 24 -7.10 -9.51 -3.74
CA TYR A 24 -8.40 -8.96 -3.30
C TYR A 24 -9.11 -9.90 -2.31
N TRP A 25 -10.07 -9.35 -1.56
CA TRP A 25 -10.93 -10.09 -0.64
C TRP A 25 -12.41 -9.78 -0.91
N LEU A 26 -13.14 -10.72 -1.50
CA LEU A 26 -14.55 -10.50 -1.88
C LEU A 26 -15.48 -10.36 -0.66
N ASN A 27 -15.24 -11.17 0.37
CA ASN A 27 -16.06 -11.23 1.60
C ASN A 27 -15.32 -10.65 2.82
N GLY A 28 -14.31 -9.82 2.58
CA GLY A 28 -13.52 -9.20 3.63
C GLY A 28 -14.23 -8.01 4.30
N PRO A 29 -13.56 -7.39 5.28
CA PRO A 29 -13.99 -6.14 5.87
C PRO A 29 -14.19 -5.05 4.83
N ARG A 30 -15.13 -4.14 5.10
CA ARG A 30 -15.59 -3.14 4.13
C ARG A 30 -15.82 -1.80 4.80
N TRP A 31 -15.68 -0.73 4.03
CA TRP A 31 -16.10 0.60 4.47
C TRP A 31 -17.61 0.63 4.72
N ALA A 32 -18.03 1.41 5.72
CA ALA A 32 -19.45 1.58 6.02
C ALA A 32 -20.17 2.27 4.84
N SER A 33 -21.41 1.88 4.57
CA SER A 33 -22.23 2.55 3.55
C SER A 33 -22.41 4.03 3.90
N GLY A 34 -22.38 4.89 2.89
CA GLY A 34 -22.37 6.34 3.00
C GLY A 34 -20.98 6.96 3.26
N SER A 35 -19.91 6.18 3.38
CA SER A 35 -18.58 6.72 3.73
C SER A 35 -17.96 7.55 2.61
N GLY A 36 -17.40 8.70 3.00
CA GLY A 36 -16.43 9.46 2.22
C GLY A 36 -15.01 9.14 2.71
N ILE A 37 -14.33 8.21 2.03
CA ILE A 37 -13.01 7.70 2.39
C ILE A 37 -11.98 8.77 2.01
N VAL A 38 -11.41 9.46 2.99
CA VAL A 38 -10.39 10.49 2.75
C VAL A 38 -9.04 9.81 2.59
N MET A 39 -8.41 9.98 1.43
CA MET A 39 -7.07 9.49 1.12
C MET A 39 -6.09 10.67 1.15
N HIS A 40 -5.07 10.56 2.00
CA HIS A 40 -4.05 11.58 2.22
C HIS A 40 -2.86 11.33 1.28
N MET A 41 -2.77 12.08 0.19
CA MET A 41 -1.74 11.89 -0.84
C MET A 41 -0.43 12.55 -0.43
N GLN A 42 0.63 11.74 -0.37
CA GLN A 42 1.98 12.12 0.06
C GLN A 42 3.05 11.55 -0.90
N LEU A 43 2.70 11.42 -2.19
CA LEU A 43 3.61 10.95 -3.24
C LEU A 43 4.39 12.09 -3.91
N GLY A 44 3.93 13.33 -3.79
CA GLY A 44 4.63 14.53 -4.23
C GLY A 44 4.75 14.69 -5.75
N SER A 45 5.71 15.52 -6.16
CA SER A 45 6.03 15.82 -7.57
C SER A 45 6.71 14.64 -8.26
N SER A 46 6.47 14.45 -9.56
CA SER A 46 7.16 13.44 -10.37
C SER A 46 8.49 13.93 -10.97
N GLY A 47 8.85 15.20 -10.77
CA GLY A 47 10.08 15.78 -11.35
C GLY A 47 10.04 15.97 -12.88
N GLY A 48 8.91 15.64 -13.51
CA GLY A 48 8.70 15.71 -14.95
C GLY A 48 7.26 15.32 -15.31
N THR A 49 6.94 15.32 -16.61
CA THR A 49 5.61 14.90 -17.09
C THR A 49 5.56 13.38 -17.22
N LEU A 50 4.56 12.76 -16.60
CA LEU A 50 4.27 11.33 -16.70
C LEU A 50 3.59 11.00 -18.04
N LEU A 51 3.56 9.71 -18.42
CA LEU A 51 2.97 9.27 -19.69
C LEU A 51 1.45 9.50 -19.77
N ASP A 52 0.79 9.70 -18.62
CA ASP A 52 -0.61 10.08 -18.53
C ASP A 52 -0.84 11.61 -18.61
N GLY A 53 0.24 12.39 -18.77
CA GLY A 53 0.23 13.84 -18.89
C GLY A 53 0.24 14.58 -17.56
N THR A 54 0.20 13.89 -16.42
CA THR A 54 0.27 14.54 -15.11
C THR A 54 1.71 14.91 -14.75
N THR A 55 1.87 15.90 -13.86
CA THR A 55 3.19 16.38 -13.40
C THR A 55 3.44 16.11 -11.91
N SER A 56 2.56 15.34 -11.27
CA SER A 56 2.74 14.88 -9.89
C SER A 56 2.13 13.51 -9.70
N TRP A 57 2.77 12.72 -8.84
CA TRP A 57 2.26 11.41 -8.45
C TRP A 57 0.92 11.52 -7.70
N ASN A 58 0.77 12.58 -6.89
CA ASN A 58 -0.49 12.92 -6.22
C ASN A 58 -1.65 13.12 -7.23
N ALA A 59 -1.41 13.81 -8.35
CA ALA A 59 -2.42 14.02 -9.37
C ALA A 59 -2.76 12.72 -10.12
N SER A 60 -1.75 11.90 -10.44
CA SER A 60 -1.96 10.59 -11.05
C SER A 60 -2.82 9.66 -10.15
N ALA A 61 -2.47 9.56 -8.87
CA ALA A 61 -3.20 8.74 -7.90
C ALA A 61 -4.64 9.24 -7.68
N GLU A 62 -4.85 10.55 -7.56
CA GLU A 62 -6.19 11.13 -7.52
C GLU A 62 -7.01 10.79 -8.77
N GLY A 63 -6.40 10.84 -9.95
CA GLY A 63 -7.05 10.42 -11.19
C GLY A 63 -7.51 8.96 -11.17
N ALA A 64 -6.76 8.07 -10.51
CA ALA A 64 -7.18 6.68 -10.30
C ALA A 64 -8.37 6.57 -9.33
N LEU A 65 -8.35 7.30 -8.21
CA LEU A 65 -9.45 7.34 -7.24
C LEU A 65 -10.73 7.92 -7.87
N ALA A 66 -10.60 8.96 -8.71
CA ALA A 66 -11.72 9.56 -9.42
C ALA A 66 -12.40 8.57 -10.39
N ARG A 67 -11.64 7.66 -11.02
CA ARG A 67 -12.20 6.59 -11.86
C ARG A 67 -12.98 5.57 -11.04
N TRP A 68 -12.46 5.18 -9.88
CA TRP A 68 -13.20 4.30 -8.97
C TRP A 68 -14.51 4.93 -8.52
N ASN A 69 -14.50 6.24 -8.23
CA ASN A 69 -15.73 6.97 -7.87
C ASN A 69 -16.81 6.95 -8.97
N GLN A 70 -16.48 6.65 -10.23
CA GLN A 70 -17.48 6.52 -11.30
C GLN A 70 -18.27 5.20 -11.21
N VAL A 71 -17.73 4.18 -10.56
CA VAL A 71 -18.30 2.82 -10.51
C VAL A 71 -18.60 2.33 -9.10
N LEU A 72 -18.03 2.96 -8.07
CA LEU A 72 -18.35 2.66 -6.68
C LEU A 72 -19.77 3.12 -6.35
N SER A 73 -20.49 2.27 -5.61
CA SER A 73 -21.79 2.60 -5.05
C SER A 73 -21.74 2.44 -3.53
N GLY A 74 -22.38 3.36 -2.81
CA GLY A 74 -22.42 3.36 -1.34
C GLY A 74 -21.18 3.89 -0.65
N VAL A 75 -20.05 4.12 -1.33
CA VAL A 75 -18.87 4.83 -0.81
C VAL A 75 -18.24 5.69 -1.88
N SER A 76 -17.39 6.63 -1.47
CA SER A 76 -16.61 7.47 -2.39
C SER A 76 -15.25 7.81 -1.79
N PHE A 77 -14.24 7.95 -2.63
CA PHE A 77 -12.96 8.52 -2.27
C PHE A 77 -13.00 10.04 -2.31
N ARG A 78 -12.33 10.66 -1.33
CA ARG A 78 -12.01 12.08 -1.26
C ARG A 78 -10.49 12.21 -1.11
N VAL A 79 -9.91 13.28 -1.62
CA VAL A 79 -8.46 13.45 -1.65
C VAL A 79 -8.04 14.70 -0.92
N VAL A 80 -7.00 14.57 -0.09
CA VAL A 80 -6.19 15.69 0.41
C VAL A 80 -4.81 15.56 -0.23
N ARG A 81 -4.49 16.45 -1.16
CA ARG A 81 -3.16 16.52 -1.76
C ARG A 81 -2.15 17.12 -0.79
N ASP A 82 -0.90 16.69 -0.93
CA ASP A 82 0.24 17.23 -0.18
C ASP A 82 0.00 17.23 1.33
N SER A 83 -0.63 16.15 1.80
CA SER A 83 -1.05 16.02 3.20
C SER A 83 0.14 16.03 4.15
N THR A 84 -0.01 16.70 5.29
CA THR A 84 0.97 16.71 6.38
C THR A 84 0.58 15.79 7.55
N GLN A 85 -0.48 14.99 7.38
CA GLN A 85 -0.85 13.97 8.38
C GLN A 85 0.32 12.98 8.56
N GLY A 86 0.49 12.51 9.80
CA GLY A 86 1.52 11.54 10.13
C GLY A 86 1.33 10.25 9.33
N ILE A 87 2.41 9.72 8.77
CA ILE A 87 2.45 8.38 8.18
C ILE A 87 2.76 7.42 9.33
N ALA A 88 1.77 6.65 9.77
CA ALA A 88 1.92 5.69 10.85
C ALA A 88 0.83 4.63 10.75
N TRP A 89 1.19 3.39 11.08
CA TRP A 89 0.26 2.27 11.10
C TRP A 89 -0.71 2.37 12.28
N GLN A 90 -2.01 2.14 12.04
CA GLN A 90 -3.09 2.15 13.03
C GLN A 90 -3.34 3.54 13.67
N ASN A 91 -3.21 4.61 12.89
CA ASN A 91 -3.48 5.98 13.34
C ASN A 91 -4.85 6.54 12.88
N GLY A 92 -5.63 5.76 12.13
CA GLY A 92 -6.93 6.15 11.57
C GLY A 92 -6.86 7.04 10.33
N VAL A 93 -5.69 7.17 9.70
CA VAL A 93 -5.45 8.00 8.51
C VAL A 93 -5.13 7.09 7.33
N ASN A 94 -5.79 7.31 6.19
CA ASN A 94 -5.48 6.56 4.97
C ASN A 94 -4.36 7.27 4.20
N ASN A 95 -3.11 6.91 4.45
CA ASN A 95 -1.96 7.53 3.78
C ASN A 95 -1.67 6.84 2.43
N VAL A 96 -1.25 7.64 1.44
CA VAL A 96 -0.71 7.12 0.18
C VAL A 96 0.68 7.73 -0.05
N PHE A 97 1.71 6.90 0.01
CA PHE A 97 3.09 7.40 0.11
C PHE A 97 4.13 6.45 -0.47
N TRP A 98 5.34 6.98 -0.61
CA TRP A 98 6.54 6.25 -1.01
C TRP A 98 7.24 5.66 0.22
N GLY A 99 7.56 4.37 0.19
CA GLY A 99 8.26 3.66 1.26
C GLY A 99 9.55 3.01 0.80
N ASP A 100 10.51 2.91 1.72
CA ASP A 100 11.66 2.00 1.62
C ASP A 100 11.35 0.60 2.18
N ASP A 101 10.29 0.52 2.98
CA ASP A 101 9.71 -0.67 3.58
C ASP A 101 8.23 -0.36 3.86
N VAL A 102 7.50 -1.34 4.36
CA VAL A 102 6.10 -1.22 4.77
C VAL A 102 6.02 -1.34 6.28
N TYR A 103 6.36 -0.26 6.98
CA TYR A 103 6.39 -0.19 8.46
C TYR A 103 7.41 -1.16 9.07
N GLY A 104 8.61 -1.21 8.50
CA GLY A 104 9.72 -2.07 8.92
C GLY A 104 9.80 -3.40 8.19
N ASP A 105 8.74 -3.80 7.47
CA ASP A 105 8.71 -5.03 6.69
C ASP A 105 9.18 -4.78 5.25
N PRO A 106 10.12 -5.59 4.71
CA PRO A 106 10.59 -5.41 3.34
C PRO A 106 9.49 -5.71 2.32
N PHE A 107 9.57 -5.07 1.15
CA PHE A 107 8.63 -5.26 0.04
C PHE A 107 8.70 -6.67 -0.60
N GLY A 108 9.86 -7.34 -0.52
CA GLY A 108 10.08 -8.61 -1.20
C GLY A 108 9.94 -8.45 -2.72
N ASP A 109 9.13 -9.31 -3.35
CA ASP A 109 8.87 -9.27 -4.80
C ASP A 109 7.71 -8.33 -5.18
N ALA A 110 7.05 -7.69 -4.21
CA ALA A 110 5.92 -6.81 -4.46
C ALA A 110 6.39 -5.36 -4.61
N ILE A 111 5.82 -4.63 -5.55
CA ILE A 111 6.17 -3.22 -5.81
C ILE A 111 5.30 -2.22 -5.01
N ALA A 112 4.20 -2.70 -4.43
CA ALA A 112 3.31 -1.89 -3.61
C ALA A 112 2.50 -2.77 -2.65
N TYR A 113 2.12 -2.21 -1.51
CA TYR A 113 1.21 -2.85 -0.56
C TYR A 113 0.05 -1.94 -0.19
N THR A 114 -1.09 -2.55 0.09
CA THR A 114 -2.17 -1.91 0.84
C THR A 114 -2.29 -2.57 2.20
N LYS A 115 -1.99 -1.84 3.28
CA LYS A 115 -2.30 -2.29 4.65
C LYS A 115 -3.63 -1.70 5.07
N TRP A 116 -4.38 -2.42 5.88
CA TRP A 116 -5.73 -2.03 6.24
C TRP A 116 -6.12 -2.49 7.65
N VAL A 117 -6.86 -1.64 8.35
CA VAL A 117 -7.36 -1.87 9.71
C VAL A 117 -8.88 -1.88 9.67
N TYR A 118 -9.47 -2.74 10.49
CA TYR A 118 -10.91 -2.88 10.62
C TYR A 118 -11.28 -3.16 12.07
N ARG A 119 -12.52 -2.85 12.43
CA ARG A 119 -13.09 -3.19 13.74
C ARG A 119 -13.58 -4.62 13.78
N ASN A 120 -13.85 -5.14 14.97
CA ASN A 120 -14.39 -6.50 15.18
C ASN A 120 -15.70 -6.78 14.43
N ASP A 121 -16.47 -5.74 14.09
CA ASP A 121 -17.70 -5.84 13.29
C ASP A 121 -17.47 -5.94 11.77
N GLY A 122 -16.20 -5.95 11.33
CA GLY A 122 -15.85 -5.99 9.91
C GLY A 122 -15.85 -4.62 9.21
N THR A 123 -16.03 -3.52 9.94
CA THR A 123 -15.97 -2.17 9.37
C THR A 123 -14.53 -1.74 9.19
N MET A 124 -14.13 -1.44 7.95
CA MET A 124 -12.83 -0.86 7.62
C MET A 124 -12.73 0.57 8.16
N ILE A 125 -11.56 0.92 8.70
CA ILE A 125 -11.31 2.23 9.33
C ILE A 125 -10.04 2.92 8.84
N GLU A 126 -9.12 2.16 8.25
CA GLU A 126 -7.84 2.66 7.77
C GLU A 126 -7.36 1.81 6.60
N THR A 127 -6.79 2.44 5.58
CA THR A 127 -6.08 1.82 4.47
C THR A 127 -4.89 2.67 4.05
N ASP A 128 -3.70 2.16 4.26
CA ASP A 128 -2.46 2.76 3.76
C ASP A 128 -2.02 2.09 2.48
N VAL A 129 -1.66 2.88 1.48
CA VAL A 129 -1.07 2.41 0.23
C VAL A 129 0.37 2.88 0.16
N VAL A 130 1.29 1.92 0.17
CA VAL A 130 2.73 2.16 0.15
C VAL A 130 3.30 1.65 -1.16
N PHE A 131 3.94 2.53 -1.92
CA PHE A 131 4.67 2.17 -3.13
C PHE A 131 6.17 2.09 -2.83
N ASP A 132 6.84 1.08 -3.36
CA ASP A 132 8.30 0.96 -3.19
C ASP A 132 8.99 2.08 -3.99
N ARG A 133 9.73 2.95 -3.29
CA ARG A 133 10.43 4.07 -3.93
C ARG A 133 11.65 3.67 -4.74
N ARG A 134 12.11 2.44 -4.61
CA ARG A 134 13.30 1.93 -5.32
C ARG A 134 13.00 1.50 -6.75
N GLU A 135 11.73 1.24 -7.03
CA GLU A 135 11.24 0.96 -8.37
C GLU A 135 11.10 2.27 -9.18
N SER A 136 11.21 2.17 -10.50
CA SER A 136 11.10 3.22 -11.50
C SER A 136 9.67 3.31 -12.02
N TRP A 137 8.92 4.20 -11.38
CA TRP A 137 7.53 4.37 -11.70
C TRP A 137 7.29 5.23 -12.95
N ASN A 138 6.17 4.95 -13.60
CA ASN A 138 5.48 5.88 -14.48
C ASN A 138 3.96 5.68 -14.35
N SER A 139 3.17 6.59 -14.92
CA SER A 139 1.71 6.46 -14.98
C SER A 139 1.27 6.58 -16.43
N TYR A 140 0.46 5.63 -16.91
CA TYR A 140 -0.09 5.66 -18.26
C TYR A 140 -1.61 5.43 -18.23
N ARG A 141 -2.26 5.64 -19.38
CA ARG A 141 -3.67 5.33 -19.61
C ARG A 141 -3.81 4.41 -20.82
N GLY A 142 -4.88 3.63 -20.85
CA GLY A 142 -5.19 2.72 -21.95
C GLY A 142 -4.58 1.33 -21.76
N ASN A 143 -4.37 0.62 -22.87
CA ASN A 143 -3.94 -0.78 -22.88
C ASN A 143 -2.62 -0.97 -22.15
N LEU A 144 -2.48 -2.12 -21.49
CA LEU A 144 -1.23 -2.56 -20.89
C LEU A 144 -0.09 -2.42 -21.90
N ARG A 145 0.91 -1.63 -21.54
CA ARG A 145 2.12 -1.50 -22.34
C ARG A 145 3.09 -2.58 -21.89
N ALA A 146 3.46 -3.48 -22.80
CA ALA A 146 4.59 -4.35 -22.55
C ALA A 146 5.83 -3.46 -22.35
N SER A 147 6.63 -3.77 -21.32
CA SER A 147 7.90 -3.10 -21.07
C SER A 147 8.82 -3.33 -22.28
N GLY A 148 8.91 -2.33 -23.15
CA GLY A 148 9.97 -2.22 -24.15
C GLY A 148 11.19 -1.58 -23.51
N GLY A 149 11.88 -2.32 -22.64
CA GLY A 149 13.18 -1.93 -22.08
C GLY A 149 13.13 -1.25 -20.71
N ASN A 150 13.76 -1.90 -19.72
CA ASN A 150 14.39 -1.35 -18.51
C ASN A 150 13.68 -0.18 -17.79
N TRP A 151 12.44 -0.40 -17.38
CA TRP A 151 11.88 0.32 -16.23
C TRP A 151 11.12 -0.71 -15.39
N LEU A 152 11.76 -1.10 -14.28
CA LEU A 152 11.09 -1.56 -13.07
C LEU A 152 11.08 -0.37 -12.16
#